data_AF-W1XS71-F1
#
_entry.id   AF-W1XS71-F1
#
_cell.length_a   1.000
_cell.length_b   1.000
_cell.length_c   1.000
_cell.angle_alpha   90.00
_cell.angle_beta   90.00
_cell.angle_gamma   90.00
#
_symmetry.space_group_name_H-M   'P 1'
#
loop_
_entity.id
_entity.type
_entity.pdbx_description
1 polymer ?
#
loop_
_entity_poly.entity_id
_entity_poly.type
_entity_poly.pdbx_seq_one_letter_code
_entity_poly.pdbx_strand_id
1 'polypeptide(L)'
;IQAKYSILDRAMESELLPLCRDNSIVVQVYSPLEQGLLTGTITRDYVPGGARANKVWFQRENMLKVIDMLEQWQPLCARYQ
;
A
#
# COMPACT_ATOMS: atom_id res chain seq x y z
N ILE A 1 -2.61 -16.80 9.34
CA ILE A 1 -2.67 -15.51 10.08
C ILE A 1 -3.31 -14.43 9.21
N GLN A 2 -3.78 -13.34 9.83
CA GLN A 2 -4.22 -12.14 9.10
C GLN A 2 -3.38 -10.93 9.55
N ALA A 3 -2.76 -10.22 8.61
CA ALA A 3 -1.82 -9.13 8.92
C ALA A 3 -1.91 -7.98 7.90
N LYS A 4 -1.52 -6.77 8.32
CA LYS A 4 -1.40 -5.63 7.40
C LYS A 4 -0.19 -5.86 6.50
N TYR A 5 -0.37 -5.68 5.19
CA TYR A 5 0.74 -5.68 4.26
C TYR A 5 0.38 -4.94 2.98
N SER A 6 1.28 -4.08 2.52
CA SER A 6 1.19 -3.38 1.24
C SER A 6 2.60 -3.03 0.77
N ILE A 7 2.73 -2.48 -0.44
CA ILE A 7 4.03 -1.96 -0.88
C ILE A 7 4.55 -0.80 -0.01
N LEU A 8 3.66 -0.15 0.75
CA LEU A 8 4.00 0.94 1.67
C LEU A 8 4.23 0.45 3.11
N ASP A 9 3.80 -0.77 3.45
CA ASP A 9 3.92 -1.34 4.78
C ASP A 9 4.40 -2.80 4.69
N ARG A 10 5.72 -2.93 4.80
CA ARG A 10 6.46 -4.18 4.57
C ARG A 10 7.06 -4.74 5.86
N ALA A 11 6.60 -4.27 7.03
CA ALA A 11 7.15 -4.66 8.32
C ALA A 11 7.14 -6.17 8.57
N MET A 12 6.18 -6.89 7.99
CA MET A 12 6.08 -8.33 8.14
C MET A 12 7.17 -9.14 7.39
N GLU A 13 7.89 -8.52 6.45
CA GLU A 13 8.88 -9.23 5.64
C GLU A 13 10.10 -9.71 6.43
N SER A 14 10.47 -9.00 7.50
CA SER A 14 11.69 -9.29 8.26
C SER A 14 11.58 -10.53 9.14
N GLU A 15 10.37 -10.90 9.56
CA GLU A 15 10.17 -11.95 10.57
C GLU A 15 8.96 -12.84 10.25
N LEU A 16 7.78 -12.23 10.10
CA LEU A 16 6.53 -12.96 10.05
C LEU A 16 6.34 -13.73 8.73
N LEU A 17 6.75 -13.18 7.59
CA LEU A 17 6.69 -13.89 6.30
C LEU A 17 7.59 -15.12 6.26
N PRO A 18 8.89 -15.04 6.62
CA PRO A 18 9.75 -16.23 6.74
C PRO A 18 9.14 -17.29 7.66
N LEU A 19 8.69 -16.89 8.86
CA LEU A 19 8.09 -17.81 9.83
C LEU A 19 6.86 -18.52 9.25
N CYS A 20 5.96 -17.78 8.60
CA CYS A 20 4.76 -18.37 8.01
C CYS A 20 5.10 -19.33 6.88
N ARG A 21 6.09 -18.99 6.05
CA ARG A 21 6.56 -19.85 4.96
C ARG A 21 7.12 -21.17 5.48
N ASP A 22 8.02 -21.10 6.47
CA ASP A 22 8.69 -22.29 7.02
C ASP A 22 7.71 -23.25 7.72
N ASN A 23 6.61 -22.71 8.24
CA ASN A 23 5.59 -23.47 8.96
C ASN A 23 4.35 -23.80 8.11
N SER A 24 4.38 -23.56 6.80
CA SER A 24 3.22 -23.77 5.90
C SER A 24 1.93 -23.06 6.37
N ILE A 25 2.07 -21.87 6.96
CA ILE A 25 0.96 -21.05 7.45
C ILE A 25 0.50 -20.11 6.33
N VAL A 26 -0.79 -20.15 6.03
CA VAL A 26 -1.41 -19.20 5.08
C VAL A 26 -1.44 -17.79 5.69
N VAL A 27 -0.96 -16.82 4.92
CA VAL A 27 -1.05 -15.39 5.23
C VAL A 27 -2.18 -14.76 4.44
N GLN A 28 -3.13 -14.14 5.14
CA GLN A 28 -4.15 -13.30 4.53
C GLN A 28 -3.84 -11.84 4.83
N VAL A 29 -3.59 -11.04 3.79
CA VAL A 29 -3.22 -9.63 3.97
C VAL A 29 -4.46 -8.75 3.97
N TYR A 30 -4.52 -7.78 4.88
CA TYR A 30 -5.51 -6.71 4.85
C TYR A 30 -4.86 -5.36 4.51
N SER A 31 -5.67 -4.44 4.01
CA SER A 31 -5.25 -3.12 3.50
C SER A 31 -4.15 -3.16 2.40
N PRO A 32 -4.16 -4.09 1.43
CA PRO A 32 -3.13 -4.15 0.39
C PRO A 32 -3.11 -2.90 -0.51
N LEU A 33 -4.23 -2.16 -0.57
CA LEU A 33 -4.38 -0.94 -1.35
C LEU A 33 -4.34 0.35 -0.51
N GLU A 34 -3.94 0.26 0.77
CA GLU A 34 -3.77 1.42 1.68
C GLU A 34 -4.95 2.40 1.68
N GLN A 35 -6.16 1.88 1.95
CA GLN A 35 -7.42 2.65 1.96
C GLN A 35 -7.68 3.42 0.65
N GLY A 36 -7.28 2.84 -0.47
CA GLY A 36 -7.48 3.39 -1.81
C GLY A 36 -6.29 4.19 -2.33
N LEU A 37 -5.29 4.51 -1.52
CA LEU A 37 -4.13 5.31 -1.97
C LEU A 37 -3.37 4.64 -3.12
N LEU A 38 -3.26 3.30 -3.12
CA LEU A 38 -2.54 2.54 -4.13
C LEU A 38 -3.37 2.19 -5.37
N THR A 39 -4.59 2.71 -5.49
CA THR A 39 -5.47 2.43 -6.65
C THR A 39 -5.20 3.32 -7.85
N GLY A 40 -4.45 4.41 -7.67
CA GLY A 40 -4.27 5.44 -8.69
C GLY A 40 -5.46 6.41 -8.83
N THR A 41 -6.51 6.28 -8.02
CA THR A 41 -7.70 7.15 -8.11
C THR A 41 -7.62 8.40 -7.21
N ILE A 42 -6.62 8.48 -6.33
CA ILE A 42 -6.42 9.63 -5.44
C ILE A 42 -5.62 10.69 -6.19
N THR A 43 -6.19 11.89 -6.32
CA THR A 43 -5.57 13.01 -7.03
C THR A 43 -4.57 13.78 -6.16
N ARG A 44 -3.68 14.55 -6.79
CA ARG A 44 -2.62 15.30 -6.10
C ARG A 44 -3.16 16.39 -5.16
N ASP A 45 -4.37 16.88 -5.40
CA ASP A 45 -5.08 17.90 -4.63
C ASP A 45 -6.02 17.30 -3.55
N TYR A 46 -6.08 15.97 -3.43
CA TYR A 46 -6.90 15.30 -2.44
C TYR A 46 -6.54 15.74 -1.01
N VAL A 47 -7.57 16.13 -0.25
CA VAL A 47 -7.45 16.47 1.17
C VAL A 47 -8.02 15.31 2.01
N PRO A 48 -7.20 14.59 2.78
CA PRO A 48 -7.66 13.46 3.57
C PRO A 48 -8.59 13.88 4.72
N GLY A 49 -9.73 13.20 4.83
CA GLY A 49 -10.68 13.33 5.94
C GLY A 49 -10.95 12.01 6.66
N GLY A 50 -11.67 12.07 7.78
CA GLY A 50 -12.11 10.89 8.54
C GLY A 50 -10.95 9.95 8.90
N ALA A 51 -11.11 8.65 8.64
CA ALA A 51 -10.12 7.62 8.96
C ALA A 51 -8.75 7.79 8.26
N ARG A 52 -8.68 8.62 7.20
CA ARG A 52 -7.46 8.91 6.44
C ARG A 52 -6.69 10.12 6.96
N ALA A 53 -7.34 11.05 7.68
CA ALA A 53 -6.76 12.34 8.08
C ALA A 53 -5.41 12.20 8.82
N ASN A 54 -5.32 11.27 9.75
CA ASN A 54 -4.14 11.11 10.62
C ASN A 54 -3.21 9.97 10.18
N LYS A 55 -3.38 9.42 8.97
CA LYS A 55 -2.55 8.31 8.49
C LYS A 55 -1.26 8.85 7.88
N VAL A 56 -0.13 8.19 8.19
CA VAL A 56 1.22 8.58 7.75
C VAL A 56 1.28 8.72 6.22
N TRP A 57 0.74 7.76 5.48
CA TRP A 57 0.76 7.77 4.00
C TRP A 57 -0.19 8.77 3.36
N PHE A 58 -1.14 9.31 4.12
CA PHE A 58 -2.02 10.39 3.66
C PHE A 58 -1.49 11.78 4.04
N GLN A 59 -0.38 11.88 4.78
CA GLN A 59 0.29 13.17 4.96
C GLN A 59 0.83 13.67 3.62
N ARG A 60 0.70 14.97 3.38
CA ARG A 60 0.89 15.61 2.07
C ARG A 60 2.12 15.14 1.31
N GLU A 61 3.27 15.15 1.98
CA GLU A 61 4.55 14.77 1.37
C GLU A 61 4.59 13.29 0.98
N ASN A 62 4.11 12.39 1.86
CA ASN A 62 4.10 10.96 1.59
C ASN A 62 3.09 10.59 0.50
N MET A 63 1.91 11.19 0.53
CA MET A 63 0.87 10.97 -0.48
C MET A 63 1.38 11.33 -1.88
N LEU A 64 2.10 12.46 -2.02
CA LEU A 64 2.71 12.84 -3.30
C LEU A 64 3.75 11.83 -3.78
N LYS A 65 4.63 11.35 -2.90
CA LYS A 65 5.63 10.31 -3.27
C LYS A 65 4.95 9.05 -3.78
N VAL A 66 3.83 8.65 -3.18
CA VAL A 66 3.06 7.49 -3.64
C VAL A 66 2.41 7.76 -4.99
N ILE A 67 1.84 8.94 -5.21
CA ILE A 67 1.27 9.33 -6.51
C ILE A 67 2.35 9.33 -7.59
N ASP A 68 3.51 9.95 -7.34
CA ASP A 68 4.64 9.99 -8.28
C ASP A 68 5.11 8.56 -8.63
N MET A 69 5.16 7.65 -7.65
CA MET A 69 5.47 6.23 -7.86
C MET A 69 4.43 5.54 -8.77
N LEU A 70 3.14 5.76 -8.53
CA LEU A 70 2.07 5.18 -9.34
C LEU A 70 2.05 5.74 -10.77
N GLU A 71 2.36 7.03 -10.94
CA GLU A 71 2.50 7.68 -12.26
C GLU A 71 3.64 7.03 -13.07
N GLN A 72 4.78 6.73 -12.43
CA GLN A 72 5.90 6.04 -13.07
C GLN A 72 5.57 4.61 -13.51
N TRP A 73 4.58 3.97 -12.88
CA TRP A 73 4.15 2.60 -13.22
C TRP A 73 3.07 2.54 -14.30
N GLN A 74 2.52 3.67 -14.76
CA GLN A 74 1.51 3.69 -15.82
C GLN A 74 1.92 2.88 -17.07
N PRO A 75 3.16 2.94 -17.58
CA PRO A 75 3.57 2.11 -18.71
C PRO A 75 3.52 0.61 -18.42
N LEU A 76 3.81 0.20 -17.18
CA LEU A 76 3.73 -1.20 -16.75
C LEU A 76 2.27 -1.66 -16.67
N CYS A 77 1.39 -0.84 -16.09
CA CYS A 77 -0.04 -1.13 -16.00
C CYS A 77 -0.67 -1.24 -17.39
N ALA A 78 -0.37 -0.32 -18.30
CA ALA A 78 -0.89 -0.31 -19.66
C ALA A 78 -0.47 -1.56 -20.47
N ARG A 79 0.68 -2.16 -20.16
CA ARG A 79 1.15 -3.38 -20.84
C ARG A 79 0.28 -4.61 -20.55
N TYR A 80 -0.41 -4.66 -19.41
CA TYR A 80 -1.16 -5.83 -18.95
C TYR A 80 -2.66 -5.52 -18.73
N GLN A 81 -3.16 -4.45 -19.35
CA GLN A 81 -4.60 -4.18 -19.44
C GLN A 81 -5.30 -5.10 -20.44
#